data_AF-A0A1W4X3D8-F1
#
_entry.id   AF-A0A1W4X3D8-F1
#
_cell.length_a   1.000
_cell.length_b   1.000
_cell.length_c   1.000
_cell.angle_alpha   90.00
_cell.angle_beta   90.00
_cell.angle_gamma   90.00
#
_symmetry.space_group_name_H-M   'P 1'
#
loop_
_entity.id
_entity.type
_entity.pdbx_description
1 polymer ?
#
loop_
_entity_poly.entity_id
_entity_poly.type
_entity_poly.pdbx_seq_one_letter_code
_entity_poly.pdbx_strand_id
1 'polypeptide(L)'
;MQIELENCLPIRDESGNKVSKRAPIVSHDITYDDFFVKFILQNQACLIKNITSNWNCTKQWFTNGKVNTTYLSKQFGHSNILLYDCHEKYFNSQKTKNDKFDNFLEYWQKYINGNYNNQMPLYYLKDWHLKNLFPNNNFYDVPYYFASDWLNEYLIETSDDDYRFVYMGPRGSWTPFHADVFNSFSWSANVSGKKKWFLFPPGNEEKLKDSLGNLPYDVSDLKDEIAYYEIIQSSGDVVFVPSGWYHQVWNIEDTVSVNHNWINGCNIEKMWKSLEKSLTDVKNETKDCSEMSNYSKHCQVMLKSYFGIDFLEFYRFLLYIAQKRLKLIKESVDIKLFEIYTLGFNHSLFDLLAIKNVLKLIQSNNDFIDLLNINPVEKYPDMLFNEIISVTDTIIVNKSNNKDRMMNYSLSFLNSLFFIFFFVFSIYSLKFPFSLFR
;
A
#
# COMPACT_ATOMS: atom_id res chain seq x y z
N MET A 1 -24.43 -13.79 -0.67
CA MET A 1 -24.32 -12.45 -1.26
C MET A 1 -23.37 -12.56 -2.44
N GLN A 2 -23.90 -12.43 -3.65
CA GLN A 2 -23.22 -12.75 -4.90
C GLN A 2 -22.24 -11.61 -5.21
N ILE A 3 -20.94 -11.88 -5.16
CA ILE A 3 -19.94 -10.94 -5.66
C ILE A 3 -20.10 -10.99 -7.18
N GLU A 4 -20.52 -9.89 -7.81
CA GLU A 4 -20.55 -9.78 -9.28
C GLU A 4 -19.11 -9.78 -9.81
N LEU A 5 -18.51 -10.96 -9.91
CA LEU A 5 -17.17 -11.19 -10.47
C LEU A 5 -17.21 -11.42 -11.99
N GLU A 6 -18.40 -11.52 -12.60
CA GLU A 6 -18.59 -12.06 -13.95
C GLU A 6 -18.02 -11.21 -15.11
N ASN A 7 -17.43 -10.03 -14.86
CA ASN A 7 -16.93 -9.16 -15.93
C ASN A 7 -15.46 -8.70 -15.80
N CYS A 8 -14.61 -9.45 -15.08
CA CYS A 8 -13.27 -8.99 -14.68
C CYS A 8 -12.10 -9.29 -15.64
N LEU A 9 -12.27 -10.03 -16.74
CA LEU A 9 -11.18 -10.30 -17.72
C LEU A 9 -11.32 -9.50 -19.02
N PRO A 10 -10.23 -9.05 -19.67
CA PRO A 10 -10.28 -8.30 -20.93
C PRO A 10 -10.95 -9.14 -22.02
N ILE A 11 -12.20 -8.81 -22.35
CA ILE A 11 -12.91 -9.33 -23.51
C ILE A 11 -13.02 -8.15 -24.47
N ARG A 12 -12.43 -8.27 -25.66
CA ARG A 12 -12.75 -7.40 -26.79
C ARG A 12 -14.25 -7.59 -27.08
N ASP A 13 -15.00 -6.52 -27.34
CA ASP A 13 -16.31 -6.75 -27.96
C ASP A 13 -16.13 -7.43 -29.32
N GLU A 14 -17.18 -8.06 -29.84
CA GLU A 14 -17.14 -8.81 -31.11
C GLU A 14 -16.71 -7.94 -32.31
N SER A 15 -16.65 -6.62 -32.14
CA SER A 15 -16.26 -5.61 -33.12
C SER A 15 -14.86 -5.01 -32.91
N GLY A 16 -14.12 -5.43 -31.89
CA GLY A 16 -12.74 -4.98 -31.63
C GLY A 16 -12.59 -3.58 -31.04
N ASN A 17 -13.65 -3.00 -30.45
CA ASN A 17 -13.64 -1.64 -29.87
C ASN A 17 -13.43 -1.62 -28.34
N LYS A 18 -13.20 -0.41 -27.81
CA LYS A 18 -12.79 -0.06 -26.44
C LYS A 18 -13.71 -0.64 -25.36
N VAL A 19 -13.13 -1.23 -24.30
CA VAL A 19 -13.83 -1.42 -23.02
C VAL A 19 -12.92 -0.93 -21.89
N SER A 20 -13.12 0.31 -21.43
CA SER A 20 -12.72 0.68 -20.07
C SER A 20 -13.53 -0.17 -19.11
N LYS A 21 -12.87 -0.98 -18.29
CA LYS A 21 -13.56 -1.86 -17.34
C LYS A 21 -13.76 -1.14 -16.02
N ARG A 22 -14.92 -1.34 -15.41
CA ARG A 22 -15.13 -0.91 -14.04
C ARG A 22 -14.34 -1.85 -13.13
N ALA A 23 -13.59 -1.28 -12.19
CA ALA A 23 -13.02 -2.07 -11.12
C ALA A 23 -14.16 -2.76 -10.33
N PRO A 24 -13.94 -3.96 -9.79
CA PRO A 24 -14.89 -4.61 -8.90
C PRO A 24 -15.36 -3.66 -7.79
N ILE A 25 -16.67 -3.56 -7.61
CA ILE A 25 -17.27 -2.83 -6.50
C ILE A 25 -17.52 -3.83 -5.37
N VAL A 26 -16.98 -3.52 -4.21
CA VAL A 26 -17.01 -4.38 -3.03
C VAL A 26 -17.93 -3.75 -1.99
N SER A 27 -18.84 -4.57 -1.46
CA SER A 27 -19.70 -4.14 -0.37
C SER A 27 -18.90 -4.00 0.93
N HIS A 28 -19.25 -2.99 1.73
CA HIS A 28 -18.63 -2.67 3.00
C HIS A 28 -18.79 -3.73 4.10
N ASP A 29 -19.57 -4.78 3.88
CA ASP A 29 -19.82 -5.91 4.80
C ASP A 29 -19.07 -7.19 4.38
N ILE A 30 -18.24 -7.14 3.33
CA ILE A 30 -17.34 -8.26 2.99
C ILE A 30 -16.47 -8.61 4.19
N THR A 31 -16.26 -9.89 4.51
CA THR A 31 -15.39 -10.26 5.63
C THR A 31 -13.92 -9.96 5.31
N TYR A 32 -13.07 -9.85 6.34
CA TYR A 32 -11.61 -9.71 6.15
C TYR A 32 -11.06 -10.88 5.33
N ASP A 33 -11.44 -12.11 5.67
CA ASP A 33 -10.97 -13.32 5.01
C ASP A 33 -11.33 -13.35 3.53
N ASP A 34 -12.59 -13.01 3.21
CA ASP A 34 -13.05 -12.90 1.83
C ASP A 34 -12.29 -11.81 1.07
N PHE A 35 -12.11 -10.64 1.69
CA PHE A 35 -11.39 -9.53 1.08
C PHE A 35 -9.92 -9.90 0.81
N PHE A 36 -9.29 -10.53 1.79
CA PHE A 36 -7.91 -11.00 1.70
C PHE A 36 -7.73 -11.99 0.56
N VAL A 37 -8.55 -13.05 0.49
CA VAL A 37 -8.41 -14.11 -0.53
C VAL A 37 -8.74 -13.61 -1.93
N LYS A 38 -9.76 -12.75 -2.08
CA LYS A 38 -10.28 -12.33 -3.39
C LYS A 38 -9.56 -11.11 -3.97
N PHE A 39 -9.01 -10.24 -3.13
CA PHE A 39 -8.42 -8.97 -3.58
C PHE A 39 -6.94 -8.85 -3.22
N ILE A 40 -6.59 -8.96 -1.92
CA ILE A 40 -5.20 -8.76 -1.48
C ILE A 40 -4.28 -9.85 -2.06
N LEU A 41 -4.64 -11.12 -1.88
CA LEU A 41 -3.86 -12.27 -2.34
C LEU A 41 -3.83 -12.38 -3.86
N GLN A 42 -4.92 -12.01 -4.55
CA GLN A 42 -4.97 -12.00 -6.02
C GLN A 42 -4.32 -10.77 -6.65
N ASN A 43 -3.84 -9.80 -5.85
CA ASN A 43 -3.31 -8.53 -6.33
C ASN A 43 -4.30 -7.78 -7.24
N GLN A 44 -5.59 -7.77 -6.86
CA GLN A 44 -6.71 -7.28 -7.66
C GLN A 44 -7.27 -5.96 -7.12
N ALA A 45 -7.32 -4.93 -7.98
CA ALA A 45 -7.83 -3.61 -7.61
C ALA A 45 -9.34 -3.65 -7.38
N CYS A 46 -9.85 -2.81 -6.48
CA CYS A 46 -11.29 -2.69 -6.24
C CYS A 46 -11.69 -1.35 -5.61
N LEU A 47 -12.99 -1.06 -5.64
CA LEU A 47 -13.64 0.08 -4.98
C LEU A 47 -14.56 -0.43 -3.87
N ILE A 48 -14.31 -0.02 -2.63
CA ILE A 48 -15.14 -0.34 -1.46
C ILE A 48 -16.00 0.88 -1.13
N LYS A 49 -17.31 0.69 -0.99
CA LYS A 49 -18.25 1.80 -0.75
C LYS A 49 -18.39 2.19 0.73
N ASN A 50 -18.63 3.46 1.01
CA ASN A 50 -19.17 3.96 2.30
C ASN A 50 -18.39 3.62 3.59
N ILE A 51 -17.05 3.66 3.55
CA ILE A 51 -16.19 3.33 4.71
C ILE A 51 -15.98 4.52 5.65
N THR A 52 -15.83 5.74 5.13
CA THR A 52 -15.36 6.89 5.94
C THR A 52 -16.47 7.60 6.72
N SER A 53 -17.72 7.14 6.64
CA SER A 53 -18.92 7.81 7.18
C SER A 53 -18.83 8.12 8.68
N ASN A 54 -18.19 7.24 9.46
CA ASN A 54 -18.06 7.38 10.90
C ASN A 54 -16.80 8.12 11.36
N TRP A 55 -15.87 8.45 10.46
CA TRP A 55 -14.61 9.09 10.81
C TRP A 55 -14.80 10.52 11.34
N ASN A 56 -13.93 10.92 12.26
CA ASN A 56 -13.95 12.26 12.84
C ASN A 56 -13.64 13.34 11.80
N CYS A 57 -12.72 13.08 10.84
CA CYS A 57 -12.45 13.99 9.74
C CYS A 57 -13.69 14.26 8.89
N THR A 58 -14.47 13.22 8.54
CA THR A 58 -15.72 13.37 7.79
C THR A 58 -16.72 14.28 8.49
N LYS A 59 -16.79 14.19 9.83
CA LYS A 59 -17.72 14.96 10.67
C LYS A 59 -17.25 16.38 10.99
N GLN A 60 -15.93 16.61 11.08
CA GLN A 60 -15.37 17.85 11.64
C GLN A 60 -14.68 18.73 10.60
N TRP A 61 -14.07 18.14 9.57
CA TRP A 61 -13.32 18.89 8.55
C TRP A 61 -14.22 19.53 7.51
N PHE A 62 -15.52 19.23 7.52
CA PHE A 62 -16.50 19.75 6.58
C PHE A 62 -17.73 20.29 7.30
N THR A 63 -18.23 21.43 6.83
CA THR A 63 -19.47 22.05 7.29
C THR A 63 -20.28 22.44 6.06
N ASN A 64 -21.52 21.97 5.96
CA ASN A 64 -22.41 22.23 4.81
C ASN A 64 -21.77 21.91 3.44
N GLY A 65 -21.05 20.79 3.35
CA GLY A 65 -20.40 20.34 2.13
C GLY A 65 -19.16 21.13 1.71
N LYS A 66 -18.68 22.05 2.56
CA LYS A 66 -17.45 22.83 2.33
C LYS A 66 -16.41 22.54 3.41
N VAL A 67 -15.14 22.73 3.06
CA VAL A 67 -14.01 22.61 4.00
C VAL A 67 -14.21 23.57 5.18
N ASN A 68 -14.16 23.04 6.40
CA ASN A 68 -14.25 23.79 7.64
C ASN A 68 -12.88 24.40 7.98
N THR A 69 -12.56 25.51 7.30
CA THR A 69 -11.25 26.17 7.44
C THR A 69 -11.00 26.68 8.85
N THR A 70 -12.03 27.11 9.59
CA THR A 70 -11.89 27.56 10.97
C THR A 70 -11.41 26.42 11.89
N TYR A 71 -12.02 25.24 11.77
CA TYR A 71 -11.59 24.07 12.53
C TYR A 71 -10.18 23.64 12.12
N LEU A 72 -9.93 23.51 10.80
CA LEU A 72 -8.65 23.03 10.27
C LEU A 72 -7.48 23.96 10.61
N SER A 73 -7.68 25.28 10.51
CA SER A 73 -6.70 26.29 10.92
C SER A 73 -6.38 26.17 12.42
N LYS A 74 -7.42 26.08 13.26
CA LYS A 74 -7.24 25.92 14.72
C LYS A 74 -6.44 24.66 15.08
N GLN A 75 -6.66 23.54 14.38
CA GLN A 75 -5.99 22.28 14.69
C GLN A 75 -4.59 22.18 14.09
N PHE A 76 -4.43 22.58 12.83
CA PHE A 76 -3.25 22.23 12.02
C PHE A 76 -2.60 23.45 11.33
N GLY A 77 -3.12 24.67 11.50
CA GLY A 77 -2.74 25.86 10.73
C GLY A 77 -1.23 26.19 10.75
N HIS A 78 -0.60 25.95 11.90
CA HIS A 78 0.82 26.22 12.13
C HIS A 78 1.78 25.22 11.46
N SER A 79 1.26 24.09 10.98
CA SER A 79 2.06 23.04 10.35
C SER A 79 2.78 23.55 9.11
N ASN A 80 4.05 23.17 8.97
CA ASN A 80 4.76 23.30 7.71
C ASN A 80 4.26 22.22 6.75
N ILE A 81 3.99 22.61 5.52
CA ILE A 81 3.49 21.73 4.48
C ILE A 81 4.29 21.90 3.19
N LEU A 82 4.26 20.88 2.35
CA LEU A 82 4.80 20.91 1.01
C LEU A 82 3.64 20.93 0.00
N LEU A 83 3.56 22.00 -0.79
CA LEU A 83 2.57 22.17 -1.84
C LEU A 83 3.17 21.82 -3.20
N TYR A 84 2.40 21.12 -4.01
CA TYR A 84 2.76 20.76 -5.38
C TYR A 84 1.96 21.62 -6.36
N ASP A 85 2.63 22.32 -7.26
CA ASP A 85 1.96 23.08 -8.32
C ASP A 85 1.66 22.18 -9.52
N CYS A 86 0.38 21.84 -9.69
CA CYS A 86 -0.09 20.94 -10.75
C CYS A 86 0.06 21.54 -12.16
N HIS A 87 0.32 22.85 -12.29
CA HIS A 87 0.58 23.50 -13.58
C HIS A 87 2.08 23.51 -13.94
N GLU A 88 2.99 23.30 -12.99
CA GLU A 88 4.43 23.35 -13.22
C GLU A 88 5.08 21.97 -13.07
N LYS A 89 5.46 21.38 -14.21
CA LYS A 89 6.22 20.11 -14.25
C LYS A 89 7.69 20.35 -13.88
N TYR A 90 8.21 19.52 -12.98
CA TYR A 90 9.63 19.44 -12.62
C TYR A 90 10.10 18.00 -12.78
N PHE A 91 10.84 17.72 -13.87
CA PHE A 91 11.17 16.36 -14.32
C PHE A 91 9.92 15.47 -14.46
N ASN A 92 9.82 14.38 -13.72
CA ASN A 92 8.68 13.45 -13.70
C ASN A 92 7.71 13.73 -12.53
N SER A 93 7.85 14.87 -11.86
CA SER A 93 7.00 15.29 -10.75
C SER A 93 6.49 16.73 -10.96
N GLN A 94 5.75 17.24 -9.98
CA GLN A 94 5.27 18.61 -9.91
C GLN A 94 6.24 19.46 -9.09
N LYS A 95 6.40 20.73 -9.46
CA LYS A 95 7.26 21.66 -8.71
C LYS A 95 6.69 21.88 -7.31
N THR A 96 7.56 21.92 -6.31
CA THR A 96 7.17 22.02 -4.91
C THR A 96 7.45 23.39 -4.29
N LYS A 97 6.67 23.73 -3.26
CA LYS A 97 6.81 24.94 -2.46
C LYS A 97 6.53 24.62 -0.99
N ASN A 98 7.44 25.00 -0.09
CA ASN A 98 7.16 24.96 1.35
C ASN A 98 6.26 26.13 1.75
N ASP A 99 5.26 25.86 2.59
CA ASP A 99 4.34 26.88 3.09
C ASP A 99 3.77 26.51 4.47
N LYS A 100 2.95 27.40 5.05
CA LYS A 100 2.10 27.11 6.20
C LYS A 100 0.74 26.61 5.76
N PHE A 101 0.15 25.70 6.55
CA PHE A 101 -1.18 25.19 6.24
C PHE A 101 -2.25 26.28 6.25
N ASP A 102 -2.16 27.28 7.13
CA ASP A 102 -3.06 28.45 7.10
C ASP A 102 -3.02 29.21 5.76
N ASN A 103 -1.82 29.44 5.23
CA ASN A 103 -1.65 30.11 3.93
C ASN A 103 -2.29 29.30 2.80
N PHE A 104 -2.19 27.97 2.86
CA PHE A 104 -2.85 27.09 1.90
C PHE A 104 -4.38 27.14 2.03
N LEU A 105 -4.93 27.17 3.25
CA LEU A 105 -6.37 27.32 3.46
C LEU A 105 -6.89 28.66 2.89
N GLU A 106 -6.17 29.75 3.14
CA GLU A 106 -6.50 31.06 2.56
C GLU A 106 -6.43 31.06 1.03
N TYR A 107 -5.38 30.46 0.47
CA TYR A 107 -5.24 30.28 -0.98
C TYR A 107 -6.43 29.49 -1.54
N TRP A 108 -6.79 28.36 -0.93
CA TRP A 108 -7.83 27.47 -1.43
C TRP A 108 -9.20 28.17 -1.41
N GLN A 109 -9.50 28.94 -0.36
CA GLN A 109 -10.69 29.78 -0.30
C GLN A 109 -10.70 30.84 -1.42
N LYS A 110 -9.57 31.53 -1.66
CA LYS A 110 -9.44 32.50 -2.76
C LYS A 110 -9.63 31.83 -4.12
N TYR A 111 -9.09 30.63 -4.31
CA TYR A 111 -9.21 29.84 -5.54
C TYR A 111 -10.67 29.47 -5.83
N ILE A 112 -11.40 29.00 -4.81
CA ILE A 112 -12.84 28.70 -4.91
C ILE A 112 -13.65 29.97 -5.21
N ASN A 113 -13.42 31.06 -4.47
CA ASN A 113 -14.14 32.32 -4.64
C ASN A 113 -13.85 33.00 -5.99
N GLY A 114 -12.67 32.75 -6.57
CA GLY A 114 -12.28 33.17 -7.90
C GLY A 114 -12.82 32.29 -9.03
N ASN A 115 -13.79 31.40 -8.74
CA ASN A 115 -14.34 30.44 -9.69
C ASN A 115 -13.28 29.56 -10.37
N TYR A 116 -12.29 29.09 -9.61
CA TYR A 116 -11.21 28.23 -10.09
C TYR A 116 -10.40 28.88 -11.24
N ASN A 117 -10.04 30.16 -11.08
CA ASN A 117 -9.28 30.91 -12.08
C ASN A 117 -7.95 30.21 -12.44
N ASN A 118 -7.79 29.85 -13.72
CA ASN A 118 -6.62 29.16 -14.24
C ASN A 118 -5.33 30.01 -14.28
N GLN A 119 -5.42 31.31 -14.02
CA GLN A 119 -4.26 32.18 -13.88
C GLN A 119 -3.57 32.05 -12.51
N MET A 120 -4.27 31.50 -11.50
CA MET A 120 -3.67 31.19 -10.21
C MET A 120 -2.92 29.85 -10.29
N PRO A 121 -1.83 29.67 -9.51
CA PRO A 121 -1.19 28.37 -9.38
C PRO A 121 -2.19 27.33 -8.88
N LEU A 122 -2.03 26.06 -9.27
CA LEU A 122 -2.91 24.97 -8.85
C LEU A 122 -2.20 24.14 -7.79
N TYR A 123 -2.26 24.61 -6.53
CA TYR A 123 -1.58 23.96 -5.42
C TYR A 123 -2.35 22.75 -4.91
N TYR A 124 -1.64 21.64 -4.77
CA TYR A 124 -2.11 20.40 -4.20
C TYR A 124 -1.26 20.03 -2.99
N LEU A 125 -1.89 19.83 -1.84
CA LEU A 125 -1.24 19.25 -0.68
C LEU A 125 -1.38 17.73 -0.76
N LYS A 126 -0.30 17.05 -1.10
CA LYS A 126 -0.21 15.58 -1.06
C LYS A 126 1.00 15.16 -0.26
N ASP A 127 1.02 13.89 0.13
CA ASP A 127 2.08 13.28 0.96
C ASP A 127 2.23 13.96 2.34
N TRP A 128 1.13 14.49 2.89
CA TRP A 128 1.16 15.13 4.21
C TRP A 128 1.04 14.11 5.32
N HIS A 129 2.13 13.87 6.05
CA HIS A 129 2.23 12.96 7.20
C HIS A 129 1.53 13.51 8.46
N LEU A 130 0.24 13.81 8.34
CA LEU A 130 -0.52 14.47 9.40
C LEU A 130 -0.61 13.61 10.67
N LYS A 131 -0.70 12.28 10.54
CA LYS A 131 -0.77 11.38 11.69
C LYS A 131 0.56 11.32 12.43
N ASN A 132 1.70 11.39 11.74
CA ASN A 132 3.01 11.54 12.36
C ASN A 132 3.17 12.88 13.09
N LEU A 133 2.73 13.99 12.47
CA LEU A 133 2.79 15.32 13.08
C LEU A 133 1.87 15.48 14.30
N PHE A 134 0.72 14.78 14.31
CA PHE A 134 -0.27 14.84 15.38
C PHE A 134 -0.73 13.43 15.79
N PRO A 135 0.13 12.66 16.48
CA PRO A 135 -0.12 11.23 16.77
C PRO A 135 -1.37 11.01 17.63
N ASN A 136 -1.67 11.94 18.54
CA ASN A 136 -2.84 11.89 19.42
C ASN A 136 -4.15 12.31 18.73
N ASN A 137 -4.11 12.79 17.49
CA ASN A 137 -5.32 13.16 16.76
C ASN A 137 -5.94 11.92 16.10
N ASN A 138 -7.15 11.55 16.55
CA ASN A 138 -7.88 10.39 16.04
C ASN A 138 -8.88 10.82 14.98
N PHE A 139 -8.39 11.38 13.87
CA PHE A 139 -9.25 11.88 12.80
C PHE A 139 -9.84 10.74 11.92
N TYR A 140 -9.25 9.55 11.92
CA TYR A 140 -9.74 8.36 11.23
C TYR A 140 -9.27 7.08 11.93
N ASP A 141 -9.90 5.97 11.58
CA ASP A 141 -9.46 4.63 11.92
C ASP A 141 -9.05 3.89 10.65
N VAL A 142 -7.98 3.09 10.71
CA VAL A 142 -7.57 2.24 9.58
C VAL A 142 -8.69 1.23 9.31
N PRO A 143 -9.25 1.12 8.09
CA PRO A 143 -10.26 0.11 7.81
C PRO A 143 -9.69 -1.29 8.04
N TYR A 144 -10.47 -2.19 8.63
CA TYR A 144 -9.98 -3.51 9.05
C TYR A 144 -9.48 -4.40 7.90
N TYR A 145 -9.98 -4.19 6.68
CA TYR A 145 -9.41 -4.76 5.44
C TYR A 145 -7.92 -4.51 5.32
N PHE A 146 -7.52 -3.36 5.85
CA PHE A 146 -6.19 -2.81 5.78
C PHE A 146 -5.42 -2.87 7.11
N ALA A 147 -5.77 -3.82 7.98
CA ALA A 147 -5.12 -3.94 9.29
C ALA A 147 -3.73 -4.60 9.23
N SER A 148 -3.48 -5.53 8.30
CA SER A 148 -2.18 -6.21 8.14
C SER A 148 -1.20 -5.31 7.38
N ASP A 149 -0.70 -4.29 8.08
CA ASP A 149 0.20 -3.26 7.56
C ASP A 149 1.58 -3.39 8.22
N TRP A 150 2.47 -4.19 7.64
CA TRP A 150 3.78 -4.40 8.24
C TRP A 150 4.62 -3.12 8.21
N LEU A 151 4.48 -2.30 7.15
CA LEU A 151 5.28 -1.10 6.96
C LEU A 151 4.99 -0.08 8.07
N ASN A 152 3.72 0.23 8.29
CA ASN A 152 3.34 1.17 9.35
C ASN A 152 3.46 0.53 10.74
N GLU A 153 3.27 -0.78 10.91
CA GLU A 153 3.58 -1.47 12.17
C GLU A 153 5.05 -1.27 12.57
N TYR A 154 5.98 -1.43 11.62
CA TYR A 154 7.40 -1.22 11.86
C TYR A 154 7.74 0.24 12.13
N LEU A 155 7.29 1.16 11.28
CA LEU A 155 7.70 2.56 11.36
C LEU A 155 7.18 3.25 12.62
N ILE A 156 5.93 2.99 13.02
CA ILE A 156 5.33 3.59 14.23
C ILE A 156 6.08 3.19 15.50
N GLU A 157 6.62 1.97 15.57
CA GLU A 157 7.29 1.47 16.76
C GLU A 157 8.81 1.69 16.75
N THR A 158 9.41 2.01 15.59
CA THR A 158 10.87 2.08 15.45
C THR A 158 11.40 3.42 14.93
N SER A 159 10.52 4.32 14.48
CA SER A 159 10.89 5.60 13.89
C SER A 159 9.84 6.69 14.14
N ASP A 160 10.18 7.94 13.80
CA ASP A 160 9.23 9.07 13.77
C ASP A 160 8.71 9.30 12.34
N ASP A 161 8.36 8.24 11.61
CA ASP A 161 7.86 8.31 10.23
C ASP A 161 6.64 7.38 10.01
N ASP A 162 5.91 7.60 8.93
CA ASP A 162 4.81 6.74 8.51
C ASP A 162 4.55 6.82 6.99
N TYR A 163 3.87 5.82 6.44
CA TYR A 163 3.33 5.89 5.08
C TYR A 163 1.83 6.13 5.13
N ARG A 164 1.42 7.17 5.86
CA ARG A 164 0.01 7.53 6.11
C ARG A 164 -0.19 9.01 5.83
N PHE A 165 -0.84 9.29 4.71
CA PHE A 165 -0.90 10.61 4.15
C PHE A 165 -2.31 11.19 4.17
N VAL A 166 -2.38 12.50 4.32
CA VAL A 166 -3.58 13.29 4.02
C VAL A 166 -3.34 14.06 2.75
N TYR A 167 -4.26 13.93 1.80
CA TYR A 167 -4.22 14.68 0.54
C TYR A 167 -5.38 15.67 0.55
N MET A 168 -5.12 16.93 0.20
CA MET A 168 -6.10 18.02 0.13
C MET A 168 -5.82 18.89 -1.08
N GLY A 169 -6.82 19.14 -1.91
CA GLY A 169 -6.61 20.00 -3.06
C GLY A 169 -7.89 20.47 -3.74
N PRO A 170 -7.79 21.58 -4.47
CA PRO A 170 -8.90 22.08 -5.25
C PRO A 170 -9.24 21.16 -6.42
N ARG A 171 -10.45 21.30 -6.95
CA ARG A 171 -10.82 20.70 -8.24
C ARG A 171 -9.74 21.00 -9.30
N GLY A 172 -9.39 19.98 -10.08
CA GLY A 172 -8.37 20.02 -11.13
C GLY A 172 -6.99 19.56 -10.67
N SER A 173 -6.72 19.56 -9.36
CA SER A 173 -5.46 19.00 -8.84
C SER A 173 -5.36 17.50 -9.16
N TRP A 174 -4.13 17.01 -9.38
CA TRP A 174 -3.92 15.64 -9.87
C TRP A 174 -2.54 15.09 -9.49
N THR A 175 -2.41 13.77 -9.52
CA THR A 175 -1.14 13.05 -9.35
C THR A 175 -0.75 12.42 -10.69
N PRO A 176 0.49 12.64 -11.17
CA PRO A 176 1.01 12.04 -12.40
C PRO A 176 0.98 10.51 -12.43
N PHE A 177 1.15 9.94 -13.61
CA PHE A 177 1.15 8.50 -13.80
C PHE A 177 2.36 7.84 -13.11
N HIS A 178 2.11 6.93 -12.17
CA HIS A 178 3.15 6.29 -11.36
C HIS A 178 2.68 4.94 -10.78
N ALA A 179 3.61 4.15 -10.28
CA ALA A 179 3.32 3.07 -9.34
C ALA A 179 3.83 3.48 -7.96
N ASP A 180 3.19 2.94 -6.93
CA ASP A 180 3.57 3.21 -5.55
C ASP A 180 4.98 2.69 -5.22
N VAL A 181 5.69 3.41 -4.35
CA VAL A 181 7.04 3.06 -3.91
C VAL A 181 7.08 1.68 -3.26
N PHE A 182 8.26 1.06 -3.22
CA PHE A 182 8.49 -0.30 -2.68
C PHE A 182 7.71 -1.43 -3.36
N ASN A 183 7.03 -1.18 -4.48
CA ASN A 183 5.97 -2.07 -4.96
C ASN A 183 4.95 -2.37 -3.86
N SER A 184 4.68 -1.38 -3.02
CA SER A 184 3.67 -1.46 -1.97
C SER A 184 2.28 -1.60 -2.57
N PHE A 185 1.38 -2.09 -1.74
CA PHE A 185 -0.03 -1.83 -1.95
C PHE A 185 -0.31 -0.36 -1.55
N SER A 186 -1.46 0.16 -1.96
CA SER A 186 -1.99 1.42 -1.44
C SER A 186 -3.50 1.34 -1.26
N TRP A 187 -4.03 2.15 -0.37
CA TRP A 187 -5.44 2.46 -0.35
C TRP A 187 -5.67 3.95 -0.19
N SER A 188 -6.71 4.47 -0.84
CA SER A 188 -7.12 5.88 -0.73
C SER A 188 -8.59 5.93 -0.32
N ALA A 189 -8.86 6.46 0.87
CA ALA A 189 -10.19 6.68 1.39
C ALA A 189 -10.59 8.14 1.17
N ASN A 190 -11.61 8.36 0.35
CA ASN A 190 -12.06 9.70 0.01
C ASN A 190 -13.01 10.23 1.09
N VAL A 191 -12.59 11.28 1.79
CA VAL A 191 -13.35 11.89 2.88
C VAL A 191 -14.38 12.86 2.31
N SER A 192 -14.00 13.65 1.30
CA SER A 192 -14.89 14.57 0.60
C SER A 192 -14.44 14.77 -0.84
N GLY A 193 -15.39 15.13 -1.71
CA GLY A 193 -15.16 15.42 -3.13
C GLY A 193 -15.28 14.17 -4.00
N LYS A 194 -14.67 14.23 -5.18
CA LYS A 194 -14.66 13.14 -6.14
C LYS A 194 -13.31 13.03 -6.82
N LYS A 195 -12.86 11.80 -6.99
CA LYS A 195 -11.64 11.46 -7.72
C LYS A 195 -11.95 10.62 -8.93
N LYS A 196 -11.25 10.88 -10.03
CA LYS A 196 -11.18 10.02 -11.20
C LYS A 196 -9.83 9.31 -11.21
N TRP A 197 -9.86 7.99 -11.26
CA TRP A 197 -8.67 7.15 -11.31
C TRP A 197 -8.56 6.45 -12.65
N PHE A 198 -7.35 6.38 -13.16
CA PHE A 198 -6.94 5.46 -14.21
C PHE A 198 -6.00 4.44 -13.57
N LEU A 199 -6.34 3.14 -13.57
CA LEU A 199 -5.50 2.08 -13.00
C LEU A 199 -5.16 1.03 -14.04
N PHE A 200 -3.89 0.71 -14.17
CA PHE A 200 -3.34 -0.21 -15.15
C PHE A 200 -2.86 -1.47 -14.44
N PRO A 201 -3.35 -2.66 -14.83
CA PRO A 201 -2.79 -3.92 -14.36
C PRO A 201 -1.28 -3.97 -14.64
N PRO A 202 -0.47 -4.55 -13.73
CA PRO A 202 0.98 -4.63 -13.90
C PRO A 202 1.36 -5.23 -15.26
N GLY A 203 2.31 -4.60 -15.95
CA GLY A 203 2.76 -4.95 -17.29
C GLY A 203 2.00 -4.23 -18.43
N ASN A 204 0.83 -3.62 -18.18
CA ASN A 204 0.15 -2.85 -19.22
C ASN A 204 0.79 -1.48 -19.44
N GLU A 205 1.48 -0.92 -18.45
CA GLU A 205 2.28 0.30 -18.56
C GLU A 205 3.43 0.17 -19.57
N GLU A 206 3.94 -1.05 -19.82
CA GLU A 206 5.02 -1.28 -20.78
C GLU A 206 4.62 -0.84 -22.20
N LYS A 207 3.33 -0.92 -22.53
CA LYS A 207 2.78 -0.48 -23.81
C LYS A 207 2.70 1.04 -23.94
N LEU A 208 2.88 1.77 -22.83
CA LEU A 208 2.86 3.22 -22.77
C LEU A 208 4.24 3.84 -22.92
N LYS A 209 5.30 3.03 -22.87
CA LYS A 209 6.67 3.53 -22.96
C LYS A 209 6.95 4.16 -24.32
N ASP A 210 7.63 5.29 -24.30
CA ASP A 210 8.18 5.90 -25.52
C ASP A 210 9.37 5.09 -26.07
N SER A 211 9.95 5.53 -27.19
CA SER A 211 11.11 4.88 -27.81
C SER A 211 12.38 4.88 -26.94
N LEU A 212 12.41 5.69 -25.88
CA LEU A 212 13.50 5.78 -24.91
C LEU A 212 13.19 4.98 -23.63
N GLY A 213 12.05 4.31 -23.56
CA GLY A 213 11.62 3.53 -22.41
C GLY A 213 10.94 4.34 -21.30
N ASN A 214 10.67 5.64 -21.50
CA ASN A 214 10.03 6.48 -20.49
C ASN A 214 8.52 6.28 -20.50
N LEU A 215 7.94 6.24 -19.30
CA LEU A 215 6.49 6.25 -19.12
C LEU A 215 5.92 7.66 -19.31
N PRO A 216 4.67 7.79 -19.78
CA PRO A 216 4.03 9.09 -19.95
C PRO A 216 3.79 9.75 -18.60
N TYR A 217 3.85 11.08 -18.57
CA TYR A 217 3.55 11.87 -17.38
C TYR A 217 2.03 11.97 -17.12
N ASP A 218 1.25 12.06 -18.20
CA ASP A 218 -0.20 12.17 -18.20
C ASP A 218 -0.79 11.11 -19.13
N VAL A 219 -1.81 10.38 -18.65
CA VAL A 219 -2.49 9.30 -19.37
C VAL A 219 -3.94 9.63 -19.69
N SER A 220 -4.34 10.90 -19.57
CA SER A 220 -5.70 11.34 -19.85
C SER A 220 -6.08 11.25 -21.33
N ASP A 221 -5.09 11.38 -22.23
CA ASP A 221 -5.27 11.42 -23.70
C ASP A 221 -4.81 10.13 -24.41
N LEU A 222 -4.78 8.98 -23.72
CA LEU A 222 -4.29 7.73 -24.30
C LEU A 222 -5.15 7.21 -25.46
N LYS A 223 -4.44 6.68 -26.48
CA LYS A 223 -5.02 5.99 -27.64
C LYS A 223 -5.53 4.58 -27.26
N ASP A 224 -6.54 4.10 -27.97
CA ASP A 224 -7.53 3.10 -27.54
C ASP A 224 -7.06 1.64 -27.32
N GLU A 225 -5.75 1.36 -27.30
CA GLU A 225 -5.21 0.00 -27.43
C GLU A 225 -4.85 -0.69 -26.08
N ILE A 226 -4.97 0.02 -24.95
CA ILE A 226 -4.47 -0.46 -23.65
C ILE A 226 -5.62 -0.64 -22.65
N ALA A 227 -5.65 -1.80 -21.98
CA ALA A 227 -6.66 -2.11 -20.99
C ALA A 227 -6.33 -1.46 -19.64
N TYR A 228 -7.28 -0.71 -19.10
CA TYR A 228 -7.19 -0.07 -17.79
C TYR A 228 -8.57 -0.02 -17.11
N TYR A 229 -8.58 0.21 -15.81
CA TYR A 229 -9.77 0.54 -15.05
C TYR A 229 -9.94 2.05 -14.93
N GLU A 230 -11.17 2.50 -15.15
CA GLU A 230 -11.58 3.86 -14.82
C GLU A 230 -12.50 3.81 -13.59
N ILE A 231 -12.14 4.54 -12.53
CA ILE A 231 -12.92 4.59 -11.29
C ILE A 231 -13.31 6.03 -10.99
N ILE A 232 -14.61 6.28 -10.79
CA ILE A 232 -15.10 7.49 -10.14
C ILE A 232 -15.33 7.18 -8.66
N GLN A 233 -14.42 7.65 -7.82
CA GLN A 233 -14.47 7.50 -6.38
C GLN A 233 -15.27 8.67 -5.78
N SER A 234 -16.35 8.36 -5.07
CA SER A 234 -17.17 9.37 -4.37
C SER A 234 -16.72 9.55 -2.92
N SER A 235 -17.16 10.61 -2.25
CA SER A 235 -17.02 10.73 -0.79
C SER A 235 -17.55 9.48 -0.09
N GLY A 236 -16.81 8.96 0.89
CA GLY A 236 -17.15 7.70 1.56
C GLY A 236 -16.38 6.50 1.03
N ASP A 237 -16.00 6.50 -0.25
CA ASP A 237 -15.45 5.32 -0.92
C ASP A 237 -13.95 5.15 -0.67
N VAL A 238 -13.46 3.91 -0.74
CA VAL A 238 -12.04 3.54 -0.70
C VAL A 238 -11.65 2.82 -1.97
N VAL A 239 -10.56 3.26 -2.60
CA VAL A 239 -9.91 2.51 -3.69
C VAL A 239 -8.75 1.72 -3.09
N PHE A 240 -8.70 0.41 -3.35
CA PHE A 240 -7.54 -0.43 -3.11
C PHE A 240 -6.71 -0.54 -4.40
N VAL A 241 -5.46 -0.10 -4.33
CA VAL A 241 -4.46 -0.16 -5.40
C VAL A 241 -3.47 -1.27 -5.08
N PRO A 242 -3.43 -2.35 -5.88
CA PRO A 242 -2.53 -3.46 -5.61
C PRO A 242 -1.09 -3.17 -6.05
N SER A 243 -0.19 -4.08 -5.69
CA SER A 243 1.24 -3.94 -5.90
C SER A 243 1.60 -3.97 -7.38
N GLY A 244 2.36 -2.98 -7.81
CA GLY A 244 2.80 -2.78 -9.20
C GLY A 244 1.74 -2.21 -10.13
N TRP A 245 0.56 -1.80 -9.63
CA TRP A 245 -0.46 -1.16 -10.46
C TRP A 245 -0.11 0.30 -10.70
N TYR A 246 0.26 0.61 -11.94
CA TYR A 246 0.44 1.99 -12.36
C TYR A 246 -0.90 2.71 -12.42
N HIS A 247 -0.93 3.96 -11.96
CA HIS A 247 -2.15 4.73 -11.88
C HIS A 247 -1.94 6.25 -11.96
N GLN A 248 -2.99 6.95 -12.34
CA GLN A 248 -3.09 8.42 -12.35
C GLN A 248 -4.41 8.82 -11.70
N VAL A 249 -4.41 9.94 -10.96
CA VAL A 249 -5.57 10.37 -10.17
C VAL A 249 -5.84 11.86 -10.37
N TRP A 250 -7.10 12.19 -10.67
CA TRP A 250 -7.58 13.56 -10.82
C TRP A 250 -8.66 13.86 -9.76
N ASN A 251 -8.52 14.97 -9.04
CA ASN A 251 -9.57 15.50 -8.19
C ASN A 251 -10.55 16.29 -9.06
N ILE A 252 -11.70 15.69 -9.40
CA ILE A 252 -12.72 16.33 -10.26
C ILE A 252 -13.66 17.26 -9.49
N GLU A 253 -13.58 17.24 -8.16
CA GLU A 253 -14.18 18.20 -7.22
C GLU A 253 -13.12 18.58 -6.15
N ASP A 254 -13.39 19.60 -5.34
CA ASP A 254 -12.56 19.92 -4.16
C ASP A 254 -12.50 18.70 -3.23
N THR A 255 -11.30 18.19 -2.98
CA THR A 255 -11.13 16.83 -2.48
C THR A 255 -10.21 16.77 -1.27
N VAL A 256 -10.59 15.90 -0.33
CA VAL A 256 -9.74 15.47 0.78
C VAL A 256 -9.80 13.96 0.91
N SER A 257 -8.64 13.32 1.07
CA SER A 257 -8.54 11.88 1.30
C SER A 257 -7.48 11.52 2.33
N VAL A 258 -7.63 10.34 2.91
CA VAL A 258 -6.60 9.66 3.70
C VAL A 258 -6.07 8.51 2.87
N ASN A 259 -4.75 8.38 2.80
CA ASN A 259 -4.06 7.43 1.94
C ASN A 259 -3.00 6.68 2.74
N HIS A 260 -2.86 5.38 2.52
CA HIS A 260 -1.72 4.64 3.06
C HIS A 260 -1.00 3.89 1.95
N ASN A 261 0.32 3.78 2.08
CA ASN A 261 1.09 2.74 1.43
C ASN A 261 1.48 1.69 2.46
N TRP A 262 1.46 0.42 2.06
CA TRP A 262 1.65 -0.68 2.99
C TRP A 262 2.15 -1.97 2.34
N ILE A 263 2.82 -2.79 3.16
CA ILE A 263 3.44 -4.07 2.79
C ILE A 263 2.91 -5.15 3.71
N ASN A 264 2.71 -6.36 3.20
CA ASN A 264 2.49 -7.55 4.02
C ASN A 264 2.99 -8.82 3.33
N GLY A 265 2.62 -9.98 3.87
CA GLY A 265 3.07 -11.29 3.37
C GLY A 265 2.68 -11.56 1.90
N CYS A 266 1.72 -10.83 1.33
CA CYS A 266 1.30 -11.02 -0.07
C CYS A 266 2.23 -10.32 -1.08
N ASN A 267 2.94 -9.25 -0.69
CA ASN A 267 3.78 -8.47 -1.60
C ASN A 267 5.23 -8.27 -1.13
N ILE A 268 5.62 -8.80 0.03
CA ILE A 268 6.99 -8.68 0.55
C ILE A 268 8.06 -9.24 -0.41
N GLU A 269 7.77 -10.33 -1.11
CA GLU A 269 8.69 -10.88 -2.12
C GLU A 269 8.84 -9.94 -3.33
N LYS A 270 7.77 -9.25 -3.73
CA LYS A 270 7.82 -8.25 -4.81
C LYS A 270 8.68 -7.06 -4.41
N MET A 271 8.54 -6.59 -3.16
CA MET A 271 9.40 -5.55 -2.60
C MET A 271 10.87 -5.96 -2.63
N TRP A 272 11.21 -7.18 -2.18
CA TRP A 272 12.58 -7.69 -2.23
C TRP A 272 13.15 -7.72 -3.65
N LYS A 273 12.41 -8.30 -4.61
CA LYS A 273 12.87 -8.37 -6.01
C LYS A 273 13.07 -6.98 -6.61
N SER A 274 12.21 -6.03 -6.25
CA SER A 274 12.35 -4.64 -6.69
C SER A 274 13.59 -3.99 -6.10
N LEU A 275 13.85 -4.20 -4.81
CA LEU A 275 15.03 -3.69 -4.11
C LEU A 275 16.33 -4.27 -4.72
N GLU A 276 16.36 -5.57 -4.99
CA GLU A 276 17.47 -6.26 -5.63
C GLU A 276 17.74 -5.74 -7.05
N LYS A 277 16.67 -5.55 -7.85
CA LYS A 277 16.78 -4.94 -9.17
C LYS A 277 17.33 -3.51 -9.06
N SER A 278 16.82 -2.70 -8.13
CA SER A 278 17.30 -1.33 -7.94
C SER A 278 18.77 -1.27 -7.53
N LEU A 279 19.27 -2.20 -6.72
CA LEU A 279 20.71 -2.29 -6.43
C LEU A 279 21.51 -2.59 -7.71
N THR A 280 21.00 -3.49 -8.54
CA THR A 280 21.62 -3.83 -9.82
C THR A 280 21.67 -2.61 -10.74
N ASP A 281 20.57 -1.85 -10.83
CA ASP A 281 20.51 -0.61 -11.60
C ASP A 281 21.53 0.42 -11.08
N VAL A 282 21.59 0.65 -9.76
CA VAL A 282 22.57 1.54 -9.10
C VAL A 282 24.01 1.15 -9.44
N LYS A 283 24.33 -0.14 -9.40
CA LYS A 283 25.67 -0.65 -9.74
C LYS A 283 25.99 -0.45 -11.22
N ASN A 284 25.02 -0.65 -12.11
CA ASN A 284 25.21 -0.46 -13.54
C ASN A 284 25.48 1.01 -13.86
N GLU A 285 24.72 1.93 -13.25
CA GLU A 285 24.87 3.38 -13.43
C GLU A 285 26.19 3.93 -12.85
N THR A 286 26.78 3.24 -11.87
CA THR A 286 28.01 3.68 -11.19
C THR A 286 29.20 2.75 -11.44
N LYS A 287 29.14 1.98 -12.51
CA LYS A 287 30.12 0.92 -12.82
C LYS A 287 31.53 1.47 -13.05
N ASP A 288 31.64 2.68 -13.58
CA ASP A 288 32.91 3.40 -13.78
C ASP A 288 33.67 3.64 -12.45
N CYS A 289 32.95 3.64 -11.33
CA CYS A 289 33.48 3.82 -9.98
C CYS A 289 33.72 2.50 -9.24
N SER A 290 33.62 1.33 -9.89
CA SER A 290 33.62 0.02 -9.19
C SER A 290 34.92 -0.34 -8.48
N GLU A 291 36.05 0.26 -8.88
CA GLU A 291 37.36 0.03 -8.27
C GLU A 291 37.60 0.87 -7.00
N MET A 292 36.67 1.78 -6.67
CA MET A 292 36.80 2.61 -5.47
C MET A 292 36.70 1.76 -4.20
N SER A 293 37.46 2.15 -3.18
CA SER A 293 37.32 1.54 -1.86
C SER A 293 35.89 1.74 -1.32
N ASN A 294 35.33 0.69 -0.73
CA ASN A 294 33.95 0.68 -0.21
C ASN A 294 32.86 0.94 -1.27
N TYR A 295 33.09 0.60 -2.54
CA TYR A 295 32.10 0.75 -3.62
C TYR A 295 30.73 0.13 -3.27
N SER A 296 30.71 -1.09 -2.72
CA SER A 296 29.47 -1.77 -2.30
C SER A 296 28.67 -0.96 -1.25
N LYS A 297 29.37 -0.33 -0.28
CA LYS A 297 28.72 0.52 0.72
C LYS A 297 28.11 1.78 0.09
N HIS A 298 28.79 2.38 -0.89
CA HIS A 298 28.24 3.52 -1.63
C HIS A 298 27.01 3.12 -2.44
N CYS A 299 27.01 1.92 -3.04
CA CYS A 299 25.83 1.38 -3.73
C CYS A 299 24.63 1.27 -2.77
N GLN A 300 24.84 0.83 -1.52
CA GLN A 300 23.76 0.78 -0.52
C GLN A 300 23.26 2.18 -0.12
N VAL A 301 24.13 3.18 0.00
CA VAL A 301 23.73 4.58 0.28
C VAL A 301 22.89 5.16 -0.88
N MET A 302 23.30 4.90 -2.12
CA MET A 302 22.56 5.32 -3.31
C MET A 302 21.23 4.57 -3.43
N LEU A 303 21.23 3.26 -3.17
CA LEU A 303 20.02 2.44 -3.13
C LEU A 303 19.03 2.99 -2.11
N LYS A 304 19.49 3.31 -0.89
CA LYS A 304 18.62 3.90 0.13
C LYS A 304 18.02 5.23 -0.32
N SER A 305 18.81 6.08 -0.96
CA SER A 305 18.35 7.38 -1.45
C SER A 305 17.36 7.27 -2.62
N TYR A 306 17.54 6.27 -3.49
CA TYR A 306 16.72 6.05 -4.68
C TYR A 306 15.45 5.25 -4.39
N PHE A 307 15.59 4.12 -3.69
CA PHE A 307 14.50 3.18 -3.43
C PHE A 307 13.77 3.50 -2.13
N GLY A 308 14.46 4.07 -1.13
CA GLY A 308 13.92 4.46 0.18
C GLY A 308 14.37 3.56 1.35
N ILE A 309 15.00 2.42 1.06
CA ILE A 309 15.53 1.48 2.06
C ILE A 309 16.73 0.75 1.48
N ASP A 310 17.72 0.41 2.29
CA ASP A 310 18.84 -0.46 1.89
C ASP A 310 18.60 -1.94 2.26
N PHE A 311 19.51 -2.82 1.83
CA PHE A 311 19.38 -4.25 2.10
C PHE A 311 19.33 -4.57 3.61
N LEU A 312 20.15 -3.90 4.42
CA LEU A 312 20.26 -4.19 5.85
C LEU A 312 19.03 -3.71 6.61
N GLU A 313 18.52 -2.53 6.26
CA GLU A 313 17.26 -2.01 6.78
C GLU A 313 16.07 -2.87 6.37
N PHE A 314 16.03 -3.36 5.13
CA PHE A 314 15.00 -4.33 4.69
C PHE A 314 15.04 -5.61 5.52
N TYR A 315 16.24 -6.14 5.82
CA TYR A 315 16.36 -7.31 6.67
C TYR A 315 15.94 -7.04 8.13
N ARG A 316 16.28 -5.88 8.70
CA ARG A 316 15.82 -5.48 10.03
C ARG A 316 14.29 -5.37 10.09
N PHE A 317 13.68 -4.84 9.03
CA PHE A 317 12.23 -4.83 8.87
C PHE A 317 11.63 -6.25 8.89
N LEU A 318 12.17 -7.19 8.10
CA LEU A 318 11.74 -8.59 8.12
C LEU A 318 11.91 -9.25 9.50
N LEU A 319 13.08 -9.04 10.13
CA LEU A 319 13.40 -9.60 11.43
C LEU A 319 12.41 -9.13 12.50
N TYR A 320 12.10 -7.83 12.51
CA TYR A 320 11.14 -7.24 13.43
C TYR A 320 9.75 -7.89 13.29
N ILE A 321 9.23 -7.99 12.06
CA ILE A 321 7.92 -8.62 11.82
C ILE A 321 7.95 -10.09 12.23
N ALA A 322 8.98 -10.83 11.81
CA ALA A 322 9.11 -12.24 12.12
C ALA A 322 9.13 -12.51 13.63
N GLN A 323 9.90 -11.73 14.40
CA GLN A 323 9.98 -11.86 15.85
C GLN A 323 8.61 -11.66 16.52
N LYS A 324 7.84 -10.65 16.10
CA LYS A 324 6.48 -10.44 16.63
C LYS A 324 5.59 -11.64 16.33
N ARG A 325 5.55 -12.11 15.08
CA ARG A 325 4.72 -13.28 14.71
C ARG A 325 5.15 -14.56 15.42
N LEU A 326 6.46 -14.79 15.58
CA LEU A 326 7.01 -15.91 16.35
C LEU A 326 6.59 -15.84 17.82
N LYS A 327 6.62 -14.65 18.44
CA LYS A 327 6.17 -14.45 19.82
C LYS A 327 4.69 -14.79 19.99
N LEU A 328 3.83 -14.35 19.06
CA LEU A 328 2.42 -14.73 19.08
C LEU A 328 2.24 -16.24 19.02
N ILE A 329 2.96 -16.94 18.13
CA ILE A 329 2.79 -18.38 17.94
C ILE A 329 3.38 -19.21 19.08
N LYS A 330 4.56 -18.84 19.58
CA LYS A 330 5.28 -19.61 20.63
C LYS A 330 4.77 -19.31 22.03
N GLU A 331 4.45 -18.05 22.30
CA GLU A 331 4.14 -17.56 23.66
C GLU A 331 2.66 -17.19 23.83
N SER A 332 1.84 -17.33 22.78
CA SER A 332 0.42 -16.93 22.79
C SER A 332 0.20 -15.45 23.17
N VAL A 333 1.15 -14.60 22.77
CA VAL A 333 1.09 -13.15 23.02
C VAL A 333 0.21 -12.49 21.97
N ASP A 334 -0.85 -11.82 22.42
CA ASP A 334 -1.71 -11.04 21.52
C ASP A 334 -0.93 -9.86 20.91
N ILE A 335 -0.98 -9.75 19.58
CA ILE A 335 -0.45 -8.60 18.85
C ILE A 335 -1.61 -7.68 18.50
N LYS A 336 -1.52 -6.42 18.93
CA LYS A 336 -2.46 -5.36 18.57
C LYS A 336 -1.91 -4.57 17.37
N LEU A 337 -2.72 -4.44 16.33
CA LEU A 337 -2.45 -3.62 15.16
C LEU A 337 -3.35 -2.38 15.21
N PHE A 338 -2.75 -1.20 15.08
CA PHE A 338 -3.43 0.09 15.21
C PHE A 338 -4.32 0.21 16.46
N GLU A 339 -3.90 -0.43 17.57
CA GLU A 339 -4.59 -0.50 18.87
C GLU A 339 -5.96 -1.20 18.89
N ILE A 340 -6.60 -1.38 17.74
CA ILE A 340 -7.99 -1.85 17.62
C ILE A 340 -8.13 -3.29 17.12
N TYR A 341 -7.10 -3.82 16.43
CA TYR A 341 -7.16 -5.13 15.78
C TYR A 341 -6.25 -6.14 16.48
N THR A 342 -6.74 -7.33 16.82
CA THR A 342 -5.88 -8.42 17.33
C THR A 342 -5.50 -9.37 16.21
N LEU A 343 -4.21 -9.51 15.90
CA LEU A 343 -3.73 -10.40 14.85
C LEU A 343 -4.01 -11.89 15.16
N GLY A 344 -4.49 -12.62 14.17
CA GLY A 344 -4.79 -14.04 14.25
C GLY A 344 -3.57 -14.95 14.14
N PHE A 345 -3.66 -16.14 14.74
CA PHE A 345 -2.65 -17.19 14.65
C PHE A 345 -2.39 -17.63 13.20
N ASN A 346 -3.45 -17.88 12.44
CA ASN A 346 -3.34 -18.37 11.05
C ASN A 346 -2.72 -17.30 10.14
N HIS A 347 -3.10 -16.03 10.34
CA HIS A 347 -2.51 -14.90 9.61
C HIS A 347 -1.02 -14.74 9.96
N SER A 348 -0.67 -14.85 11.24
CA SER A 348 0.73 -14.82 11.69
C SER A 348 1.56 -15.97 11.08
N LEU A 349 0.97 -17.16 10.92
CA LEU A 349 1.64 -18.27 10.26
C LEU A 349 1.84 -17.99 8.76
N PHE A 350 0.84 -17.42 8.08
CA PHE A 350 0.97 -16.99 6.69
C PHE A 350 2.10 -15.97 6.53
N ASP A 351 2.15 -14.96 7.40
CA ASP A 351 3.20 -13.94 7.43
C ASP A 351 4.60 -14.58 7.57
N LEU A 352 4.76 -15.53 8.50
CA LEU A 352 6.03 -16.24 8.67
C LEU A 352 6.43 -17.09 7.46
N LEU A 353 5.48 -17.73 6.79
CA LEU A 353 5.76 -18.50 5.57
C LEU A 353 6.19 -17.58 4.42
N ALA A 354 5.60 -16.39 4.30
CA ALA A 354 6.04 -15.38 3.34
C ALA A 354 7.47 -14.91 3.64
N ILE A 355 7.78 -14.62 4.90
CA ILE A 355 9.14 -14.24 5.34
C ILE A 355 10.13 -15.38 5.06
N LYS A 356 9.75 -16.64 5.35
CA LYS A 356 10.58 -17.81 5.04
C LYS A 356 11.00 -17.85 3.57
N ASN A 357 10.07 -17.55 2.65
CA ASN A 357 10.37 -17.56 1.22
C ASN A 357 11.33 -16.43 0.84
N VAL A 358 11.16 -15.24 1.39
CA VAL A 358 12.08 -14.11 1.14
C VAL A 358 13.46 -14.37 1.73
N LEU A 359 13.56 -14.98 2.92
CA LEU A 359 14.84 -15.35 3.53
C LEU A 359 15.65 -16.31 2.64
N LYS A 360 15.01 -17.24 1.93
CA LYS A 360 15.70 -18.10 0.95
C LYS A 360 16.36 -17.29 -0.16
N LEU A 361 15.66 -16.26 -0.65
CA LEU A 361 16.20 -15.38 -1.70
C LEU A 361 17.38 -14.57 -1.16
N ILE A 362 17.25 -14.01 0.05
CA ILE A 362 18.32 -13.28 0.75
C ILE A 362 19.56 -14.16 0.96
N GLN A 363 19.38 -15.41 1.41
CA GLN A 363 20.48 -16.36 1.64
C GLN A 363 21.24 -16.73 0.35
N SER A 364 20.59 -16.61 -0.80
CA SER A 364 21.22 -16.85 -2.11
C SER A 364 21.82 -15.58 -2.74
N ASN A 365 21.68 -14.41 -2.10
CA ASN A 365 22.13 -13.14 -2.65
C ASN A 365 23.53 -12.78 -2.14
N ASN A 366 24.53 -12.80 -3.05
CA ASN A 366 25.93 -12.53 -2.72
C ASN A 366 26.15 -11.12 -2.13
N ASP A 367 25.45 -10.11 -2.64
CA ASP A 367 25.59 -8.74 -2.15
C ASP A 367 25.16 -8.60 -0.70
N PHE A 368 24.12 -9.34 -0.31
CA PHE A 368 23.65 -9.39 1.06
C PHE A 368 24.64 -10.13 1.97
N ILE A 369 25.18 -11.26 1.51
CA ILE A 369 26.19 -12.04 2.26
C ILE A 369 27.42 -11.17 2.54
N ASP A 370 27.93 -10.48 1.53
CA ASP A 370 29.08 -9.58 1.67
C ASP A 370 28.78 -8.44 2.65
N LEU A 371 27.55 -7.90 2.62
CA LEU A 371 27.13 -6.85 3.54
C LEU A 371 27.12 -7.32 5.01
N LEU A 372 26.66 -8.55 5.26
CA LEU A 372 26.61 -9.15 6.61
C LEU A 372 27.99 -9.44 7.19
N ASN A 373 28.97 -9.78 6.35
CA ASN A 373 30.35 -10.00 6.80
C ASN A 373 30.97 -8.74 7.41
N ILE A 374 30.48 -7.57 7.01
CA ILE A 374 30.98 -6.26 7.46
C ILE A 374 30.05 -5.64 8.52
N ASN A 375 28.75 -5.92 8.47
CA ASN A 375 27.75 -5.36 9.37
C ASN A 375 27.00 -6.49 10.09
N PRO A 376 27.50 -6.95 11.25
CA PRO A 376 26.82 -7.99 12.00
C PRO A 376 25.42 -7.54 12.43
N VAL A 377 24.50 -8.50 12.45
CA VAL A 377 23.10 -8.32 12.84
C VAL A 377 22.79 -9.12 14.10
N GLU A 378 21.78 -8.69 14.85
CA GLU A 378 21.37 -9.36 16.09
C GLU A 378 21.02 -10.84 15.87
N LYS A 379 20.40 -11.14 14.73
CA LYS A 379 20.07 -12.50 14.31
C LYS A 379 20.35 -12.64 12.83
N TYR A 380 21.15 -13.62 12.44
CA TYR A 380 21.49 -13.87 11.04
C TYR A 380 20.32 -14.54 10.28
N PRO A 381 20.19 -14.33 8.96
CA PRO A 381 19.11 -14.88 8.15
C PRO A 381 18.94 -16.39 8.31
N ASP A 382 20.03 -17.15 8.37
CA ASP A 382 20.01 -18.61 8.57
C ASP A 382 19.38 -19.02 9.90
N MET A 383 19.70 -18.27 10.97
CA MET A 383 19.16 -18.53 12.29
C MET A 383 17.66 -18.21 12.35
N LEU A 384 17.24 -17.10 11.72
CA LEU A 384 15.83 -16.74 11.63
C LEU A 384 15.06 -17.74 10.76
N PHE A 385 15.62 -18.13 9.63
CA PHE A 385 15.04 -19.10 8.70
C PHE A 385 14.80 -20.46 9.39
N ASN A 386 15.82 -20.98 10.08
CA ASN A 386 15.72 -22.25 10.81
C ASN A 386 14.70 -22.20 11.95
N GLU A 387 14.62 -21.06 12.67
CA GLU A 387 13.60 -20.89 13.69
C GLU A 387 12.18 -20.89 13.10
N ILE A 388 11.97 -20.17 12.00
CA ILE A 388 10.68 -20.14 11.31
C ILE A 388 10.31 -21.54 10.81
N ILE A 389 11.25 -22.28 10.21
CA ILE A 389 11.04 -23.67 9.80
C ILE A 389 10.62 -24.53 10.98
N SER A 390 11.38 -24.50 12.08
CA SER A 390 11.10 -25.31 13.26
C SER A 390 9.67 -25.10 13.78
N VAL A 391 9.21 -23.85 13.81
CA VAL A 391 7.84 -23.52 14.22
C VAL A 391 6.80 -23.96 13.18
N THR A 392 7.01 -23.58 11.92
CA THR A 392 6.01 -23.81 10.87
C THR A 392 5.83 -25.29 10.54
N ASP A 393 6.90 -26.06 10.45
CA ASP A 393 6.84 -27.50 10.14
C ASP A 393 6.21 -28.29 11.28
N THR A 394 6.54 -27.97 12.55
CA THR A 394 5.90 -28.59 13.72
C THR A 394 4.39 -28.41 13.69
N ILE A 395 3.91 -27.21 13.35
CA ILE A 395 2.47 -26.90 13.27
C ILE A 395 1.82 -27.65 12.10
N ILE A 396 2.47 -27.68 10.93
CA ILE A 396 1.95 -28.36 9.74
C ILE A 396 1.81 -29.86 10.00
N VAL A 397 2.84 -30.50 10.57
CA VAL A 397 2.83 -31.93 10.91
C VAL A 397 1.77 -32.26 11.96
N ASN A 398 1.62 -31.44 13.00
CA ASN A 398 0.57 -31.65 14.01
C ASN A 398 -0.84 -31.51 13.41
N LYS A 399 -1.03 -30.61 12.45
CA LYS A 399 -2.32 -30.48 11.74
C LYS A 399 -2.59 -31.64 10.78
N SER A 400 -1.59 -32.15 10.06
CA SER A 400 -1.77 -33.31 9.17
C SER A 400 -2.13 -34.58 9.97
N ASN A 401 -1.44 -34.82 11.09
CA ASN A 401 -1.69 -35.99 11.94
C ASN A 401 -3.09 -36.00 12.58
N ASN A 402 -3.67 -34.82 12.86
CA ASN A 402 -5.05 -34.70 13.35
C ASN A 402 -6.10 -34.94 12.27
N LYS A 403 -5.72 -34.80 10.99
CA LYS A 403 -6.61 -34.85 9.84
C LYS A 403 -6.82 -36.27 9.32
N ASP A 404 -5.80 -37.10 9.41
CA ASP A 404 -5.90 -38.55 9.15
C ASP A 404 -6.85 -39.25 10.12
N ARG A 405 -7.17 -38.63 11.27
CA ARG A 405 -8.23 -39.06 12.19
C ARG A 405 -9.65 -38.62 11.79
N MET A 406 -9.82 -37.76 10.79
CA MET A 406 -11.12 -37.15 10.40
C MET A 406 -11.57 -37.45 8.96
N MET A 407 -10.88 -38.29 8.19
CA MET A 407 -11.23 -38.54 6.79
C MET A 407 -12.48 -39.43 6.64
N ASN A 408 -13.63 -38.79 6.40
CA ASN A 408 -14.83 -39.43 5.89
C ASN A 408 -15.70 -38.45 5.06
N TYR A 409 -15.13 -37.72 4.08
CA TYR A 409 -15.90 -37.03 3.03
C TYR A 409 -15.13 -36.95 1.70
N SER A 410 -15.88 -36.96 0.60
CA SER A 410 -15.59 -37.47 -0.75
C SER A 410 -14.45 -36.83 -1.56
N LEU A 411 -13.70 -37.70 -2.26
CA LEU A 411 -12.73 -37.42 -3.32
C LEU A 411 -13.43 -37.07 -4.65
N SER A 412 -13.36 -35.81 -5.11
CA SER A 412 -13.43 -35.49 -6.56
C SER A 412 -12.84 -34.14 -6.98
N PHE A 413 -12.05 -33.46 -6.13
CA PHE A 413 -11.55 -32.10 -6.43
C PHE A 413 -10.04 -31.94 -6.12
N LEU A 414 -9.23 -32.96 -6.41
CA LEU A 414 -7.92 -33.15 -5.77
C LEU A 414 -6.66 -32.84 -6.60
N ASN A 415 -6.72 -32.39 -7.85
CA ASN A 415 -5.52 -32.39 -8.72
C ASN A 415 -4.92 -31.04 -9.15
N SER A 416 -5.14 -29.91 -8.46
CA SER A 416 -4.43 -28.66 -8.85
C SER A 416 -4.19 -27.60 -7.76
N LEU A 417 -4.22 -27.94 -6.46
CA LEU A 417 -4.16 -26.91 -5.40
C LEU A 417 -3.58 -27.36 -4.05
N PHE A 418 -2.55 -28.21 -4.05
CA PHE A 418 -2.14 -28.94 -2.85
C PHE A 418 -1.43 -28.15 -1.74
N PHE A 419 -1.11 -26.85 -1.91
CA PHE A 419 -0.42 -26.06 -0.86
C PHE A 419 -1.16 -24.83 -0.34
N ILE A 420 -2.21 -24.34 -1.02
CA ILE A 420 -2.88 -23.09 -0.64
C ILE A 420 -4.25 -23.35 0.03
N PHE A 421 -4.90 -24.48 -0.26
CA PHE A 421 -6.31 -24.68 0.10
C PHE A 421 -6.58 -25.41 1.43
N PHE A 422 -5.56 -25.80 2.21
CA PHE A 422 -5.80 -26.41 3.54
C PHE A 422 -5.70 -25.45 4.74
N PHE A 423 -6.02 -24.17 4.51
CA PHE A 423 -6.43 -23.20 5.52
C PHE A 423 -7.91 -22.80 5.42
N VAL A 424 -8.76 -23.63 4.79
CA VAL A 424 -10.12 -23.25 4.32
C VAL A 424 -11.26 -23.40 5.33
N PHE A 425 -11.05 -23.75 6.60
CA PHE A 425 -12.15 -23.58 7.57
C PHE A 425 -11.69 -22.89 8.86
N SER A 426 -12.09 -21.63 8.94
CA SER A 426 -11.90 -20.63 10.01
C SER A 426 -10.49 -20.06 10.11
N ILE A 427 -10.20 -19.05 9.28
CA ILE A 427 -9.18 -18.08 9.61
C ILE A 427 -9.76 -17.23 10.76
N TYR A 428 -9.37 -17.51 12.00
CA TYR A 428 -9.61 -16.55 13.09
C TYR A 428 -8.57 -15.43 12.90
N SER A 429 -8.76 -14.58 11.88
CA SER A 429 -7.76 -13.61 11.41
C SER A 429 -7.67 -12.37 12.28
N LEU A 430 -8.79 -11.95 12.87
CA LEU A 430 -8.91 -10.77 13.72
C LEU A 430 -9.99 -11.02 14.78
N LYS A 431 -9.64 -10.94 16.07
CA LYS A 431 -10.64 -10.99 17.16
C LYS A 431 -11.15 -9.58 17.46
N PHE A 432 -12.46 -9.38 17.36
CA PHE A 432 -13.14 -8.12 17.68
C PHE A 432 -13.20 -7.88 19.20
N PRO A 433 -13.26 -6.62 19.66
CA PRO A 433 -13.79 -6.34 20.99
C PRO A 433 -15.28 -6.72 21.01
N PHE A 434 -15.70 -7.47 22.04
CA PHE A 434 -17.11 -7.70 22.30
C PHE A 434 -17.82 -6.35 22.41
N SER A 435 -18.78 -6.10 21.52
CA SER A 435 -19.70 -4.99 21.64
C SER A 435 -20.53 -5.16 22.92
N LEU A 436 -20.37 -4.23 23.85
CA LEU A 436 -21.48 -3.81 24.71
C LEU A 436 -22.50 -3.13 23.80
N PHE A 437 -23.42 -3.93 23.25
CA PHE A 437 -24.68 -3.44 22.74
C PHE A 437 -25.46 -2.84 23.92
N ARG A 438 -25.70 -1.53 23.86
CA ARG A 438 -27.00 -0.94 24.20
C ARG A 438 -27.25 0.27 23.31
#